data_AF-A0A9E4Z279-F1
#
_entry.id   AF-A0A9E4Z279-F1
#
_cell.length_a   1.000
_cell.length_b   1.000
_cell.length_c   1.000
_cell.angle_alpha   90.00
_cell.angle_beta   90.00
_cell.angle_gamma   90.00
#
_symmetry.space_group_name_H-M   'P 1'
#
loop_
_entity.id
_entity.type
_entity.pdbx_description
1 polymer ?
#
loop_
_entity_poly.entity_id
_entity_poly.type
_entity_poly.pdbx_seq_one_letter_code
_entity_poly.pdbx_strand_id
1 'polypeptide(L)'
;IGNAESYKAAVREISDIVDGPISVEVISLDAPGMIAEGRDIAGWIPNPWVKIPSTIDGFEAISVLSGEGIKINQTLCFSVNQAILGAQAGSTVVSPFIGRLDDIGLQGIDLIKDIVSVYEQHNIETKVLAASIRHTLHCTLAAQAGAHIATLPYKILTQMIEHPLTATGVARFKADWDKIANL
;
A
#
# COMPACT_ATOMS: atom_id res chain seq x y z
N ILE A 1 -10.52 7.61 16.85
CA ILE A 1 -10.08 8.89 16.24
C ILE A 1 -11.33 9.70 15.95
N GLY A 2 -11.47 10.88 16.57
CA GLY A 2 -12.73 11.65 16.57
C GLY A 2 -12.65 13.05 15.94
N ASN A 3 -11.45 13.52 15.63
CA ASN A 3 -11.18 14.81 14.96
C ASN A 3 -9.77 14.81 14.34
N ALA A 4 -9.43 15.86 13.59
CA ALA A 4 -8.14 16.01 12.90
C ALA A 4 -6.92 15.93 13.84
N GLU A 5 -6.97 16.57 15.01
CA GLU A 5 -5.88 16.52 15.99
C GLU A 5 -5.65 15.11 16.53
N SER A 6 -6.72 14.38 16.84
CA SER A 6 -6.61 12.98 17.28
C SER A 6 -6.09 12.07 16.17
N TYR A 7 -6.32 12.42 14.89
CA TYR A 7 -5.79 11.67 13.75
C TYR A 7 -4.29 11.92 13.62
N LYS A 8 -3.86 13.19 13.67
CA LYS A 8 -2.45 13.59 13.68
C LYS A 8 -1.68 12.98 14.85
N ALA A 9 -2.27 12.94 16.04
CA ALA A 9 -1.68 12.29 17.21
C ALA A 9 -1.47 10.78 16.98
N ALA A 10 -2.46 10.08 16.42
CA ALA A 10 -2.33 8.65 16.10
C ALA A 10 -1.25 8.40 15.03
N VAL A 11 -1.15 9.26 14.00
CA VAL A 11 -0.09 9.15 12.99
C VAL A 11 1.30 9.30 13.62
N ARG A 12 1.48 10.22 14.57
CA ARG A 12 2.74 10.40 15.31
C ARG A 12 3.09 9.19 16.16
N GLU A 13 2.13 8.65 16.90
CA GLU A 13 2.32 7.42 17.69
C GLU A 13 2.75 6.25 16.80
N ILE A 14 2.16 6.09 15.61
CA ILE A 14 2.59 5.07 14.65
C ILE A 14 4.03 5.34 14.17
N SER A 15 4.39 6.60 13.92
CA SER A 15 5.74 6.99 13.49
C SER A 15 6.81 6.76 14.55
N ASP A 16 6.46 6.71 15.84
CA ASP A 16 7.41 6.35 16.90
C ASP A 16 7.76 4.85 16.90
N ILE A 17 6.93 4.03 16.24
CA ILE A 17 7.07 2.57 16.18
C ILE A 17 7.62 2.12 14.82
N VAL A 18 7.26 2.82 13.74
CA VAL A 18 7.55 2.41 12.36
C VAL A 18 8.68 3.25 11.77
N ASP A 19 9.83 2.62 11.54
CA ASP A 19 10.96 3.20 10.78
C ASP A 19 10.74 3.02 9.27
N GLY A 20 9.74 3.71 8.74
CA GLY A 20 9.31 3.53 7.35
C GLY A 20 8.23 4.54 6.92
N PRO A 21 7.84 4.53 5.64
CA PRO A 21 6.85 5.47 5.13
C PRO A 21 5.46 5.18 5.70
N ILE A 22 4.76 6.24 6.13
CA ILE A 22 3.37 6.17 6.59
C ILE A 22 2.51 6.97 5.64
N SER A 23 1.56 6.31 4.98
CA SER A 23 0.61 6.98 4.10
C SER A 23 -0.52 7.64 4.88
N VAL A 24 -0.73 8.94 4.69
CA VAL A 24 -1.74 9.74 5.39
C VAL A 24 -2.61 10.45 4.35
N GLU A 25 -3.92 10.30 4.45
CA GLU A 25 -4.87 10.69 3.40
C GLU A 25 -5.41 12.11 3.59
N VAL A 26 -5.47 12.87 2.50
CA VAL A 26 -6.20 14.14 2.42
C VAL A 26 -7.72 13.88 2.44
N ILE A 27 -8.49 14.84 2.93
CA ILE A 27 -9.95 14.75 3.04
C ILE A 27 -10.66 15.71 2.09
N SER A 28 -10.02 16.84 1.76
CA SER A 28 -10.53 17.79 0.77
C SER A 28 -10.76 17.15 -0.60
N LEU A 29 -11.71 17.68 -1.36
CA LEU A 29 -12.13 17.14 -2.66
C LEU A 29 -11.65 17.99 -3.85
N ASP A 30 -11.33 19.26 -3.62
CA ASP A 30 -10.77 20.20 -4.60
C ASP A 30 -9.24 20.29 -4.50
N ALA A 31 -8.59 20.64 -5.61
CA ALA A 31 -7.13 20.71 -5.67
C ALA A 31 -6.52 21.69 -4.65
N PRO A 32 -7.01 22.94 -4.49
CA PRO A 32 -6.47 23.86 -3.47
C PRO A 32 -6.52 23.29 -2.05
N GLY A 33 -7.63 22.66 -1.67
CA GLY A 33 -7.78 22.00 -0.38
C GLY A 33 -6.80 20.84 -0.19
N MET A 34 -6.72 19.93 -1.17
CA MET A 34 -5.78 18.80 -1.12
C MET A 34 -4.32 19.24 -1.04
N ILE A 35 -3.94 20.30 -1.75
CA ILE A 35 -2.59 20.87 -1.70
C ILE A 35 -2.29 21.45 -0.31
N ALA A 36 -3.22 22.21 0.26
CA ALA A 36 -3.04 22.78 1.60
C ALA A 36 -2.90 21.69 2.68
N GLU A 37 -3.77 20.68 2.65
CA GLU A 37 -3.72 19.53 3.55
C GLU A 37 -2.44 18.71 3.35
N GLY A 38 -2.05 18.46 2.10
CA GLY A 38 -0.84 17.71 1.77
C GLY A 38 0.43 18.36 2.32
N ARG A 39 0.54 19.70 2.26
CA ARG A 39 1.66 20.43 2.86
C ARG A 39 1.67 20.35 4.39
N ASP A 40 0.50 20.42 5.04
CA ASP A 40 0.45 20.22 6.49
C ASP A 40 0.86 18.79 6.87
N ILE A 41 0.28 17.78 6.22
CA ILE A 41 0.59 16.35 6.42
C ILE A 41 2.10 16.06 6.25
N ALA A 42 2.73 16.68 5.26
CA ALA A 42 4.16 16.52 5.01
C ALA A 42 5.05 16.94 6.20
N GLY A 43 4.55 17.77 7.11
CA GLY A 43 5.24 18.19 8.34
C GLY A 43 4.86 17.41 9.60
N TRP A 44 3.99 16.39 9.52
CA TRP A 44 3.50 15.71 10.73
C TRP A 44 4.52 14.79 11.37
N ILE A 45 5.30 14.11 10.54
CA ILE A 45 6.25 13.03 10.88
C ILE A 45 7.46 13.08 9.92
N PRO A 46 8.56 12.34 10.16
CA PRO A 46 9.75 12.39 9.30
C PRO A 46 9.59 11.77 7.90
N ASN A 47 8.71 10.77 7.73
CA ASN A 47 8.52 10.07 6.45
C ASN A 47 7.04 9.90 6.05
N PRO A 48 6.28 11.00 5.89
CA PRO A 48 4.90 10.94 5.47
C PRO A 48 4.81 10.76 3.95
N TRP A 49 3.93 9.86 3.51
CA TRP A 49 3.48 9.83 2.12
C TRP A 49 2.08 10.39 2.05
N VAL A 50 1.91 11.54 1.41
CA VAL A 50 0.59 12.17 1.27
C VAL A 50 -0.23 11.32 0.30
N LYS A 51 -1.37 10.83 0.77
CA LYS A 51 -2.22 9.91 0.02
C LYS A 51 -3.37 10.67 -0.62
N ILE A 52 -3.45 10.60 -1.96
CA ILE A 52 -4.33 11.46 -2.78
C ILE A 52 -5.12 10.59 -3.78
N PRO A 53 -6.44 10.77 -3.91
CA PRO A 53 -7.26 9.94 -4.79
C PRO A 53 -7.02 10.22 -6.29
N SER A 54 -7.29 9.22 -7.14
CA SER A 54 -7.14 9.31 -8.60
C SER A 54 -8.29 10.08 -9.27
N THR A 55 -8.41 11.37 -8.98
CA THR A 55 -9.39 12.33 -9.54
C THR A 55 -8.70 13.44 -10.31
N ILE A 56 -9.45 14.27 -11.05
CA ILE A 56 -8.89 15.44 -11.76
C ILE A 56 -8.16 16.37 -10.79
N ASP A 57 -8.85 16.81 -9.74
CA ASP A 57 -8.28 17.61 -8.65
C ASP A 57 -7.11 16.90 -7.95
N GLY A 58 -7.22 15.59 -7.77
CA GLY A 58 -6.16 14.77 -7.19
C GLY A 58 -4.89 14.79 -8.04
N PHE A 59 -4.97 14.63 -9.35
CA PHE A 59 -3.80 14.68 -10.22
C PHE A 59 -3.15 16.07 -10.27
N GLU A 60 -3.93 17.15 -10.19
CA GLU A 60 -3.40 18.51 -10.04
C GLU A 60 -2.63 18.65 -8.71
N ALA A 61 -3.22 18.19 -7.61
CA ALA A 61 -2.57 18.20 -6.30
C ALA A 61 -1.30 17.33 -6.26
N ILE A 62 -1.33 16.14 -6.88
CA ILE A 62 -0.17 15.26 -7.01
C ILE A 62 0.97 16.00 -7.74
N SER A 63 0.68 16.66 -8.86
CA SER A 63 1.65 17.41 -9.66
C SER A 63 2.32 18.54 -8.87
N VAL A 64 1.53 19.33 -8.13
CA VAL A 64 2.05 20.43 -7.31
C VAL A 64 2.91 19.92 -6.16
N LEU A 65 2.39 18.97 -5.37
CA LEU A 65 3.07 18.49 -4.16
C LEU A 65 4.31 17.66 -4.49
N SER A 66 4.28 16.86 -5.56
CA SER A 66 5.46 16.11 -6.01
C SER A 66 6.58 17.04 -6.49
N GLY A 67 6.24 18.13 -7.18
CA GLY A 67 7.18 19.19 -7.57
C GLY A 67 7.82 19.92 -6.38
N GLU A 68 7.16 19.92 -5.23
CA GLU A 68 7.70 20.40 -3.94
C GLU A 68 8.56 19.35 -3.21
N GLY A 69 8.74 18.17 -3.80
CA GLY A 69 9.51 17.06 -3.22
C GLY A 69 8.74 16.20 -2.21
N ILE A 70 7.43 16.44 -2.03
CA ILE A 70 6.60 15.68 -1.11
C ILE A 70 6.33 14.30 -1.72
N LYS A 71 6.49 13.23 -0.92
CA LYS A 71 6.23 11.87 -1.38
C LYS A 71 4.74 11.60 -1.44
N ILE A 72 4.29 11.01 -2.55
CA ILE A 72 2.87 10.85 -2.85
C ILE A 72 2.49 9.38 -2.98
N ASN A 73 1.40 9.00 -2.32
CA ASN A 73 0.70 7.76 -2.54
C ASN A 73 -0.62 8.03 -3.28
N GLN A 74 -0.61 7.84 -4.60
CA GLN A 74 -1.84 7.89 -5.38
C GLN A 74 -2.73 6.70 -5.01
N THR A 75 -3.96 6.97 -4.58
CA THR A 75 -4.92 5.96 -4.16
C THR A 75 -6.17 5.92 -5.04
N LEU A 76 -7.06 4.95 -4.78
CA LEU A 76 -8.25 4.69 -5.58
C LEU A 76 -7.94 4.53 -7.08
N CYS A 77 -6.85 3.84 -7.40
CA CYS A 77 -6.48 3.49 -8.77
C CYS A 77 -7.15 2.17 -9.18
N PHE A 78 -7.85 2.18 -10.31
CA PHE A 78 -8.62 1.04 -10.83
C PHE A 78 -8.34 0.78 -12.32
N SER A 79 -7.41 1.51 -12.94
CA SER A 79 -7.04 1.34 -14.34
C SER A 79 -5.58 1.70 -14.60
N VAL A 80 -5.02 1.12 -15.65
CA VAL A 80 -3.65 1.43 -16.11
C VAL A 80 -3.52 2.92 -16.47
N ASN A 81 -4.54 3.51 -17.11
CA ASN A 81 -4.55 4.93 -17.46
C ASN A 81 -4.41 5.84 -16.23
N GLN A 82 -5.11 5.54 -15.13
CA GLN A 82 -4.94 6.28 -13.88
C GLN A 82 -3.53 6.14 -13.31
N ALA A 83 -2.93 4.95 -13.40
CA ALA A 83 -1.56 4.71 -12.94
C ALA A 83 -0.54 5.48 -13.79
N ILE A 84 -0.72 5.52 -15.11
CA ILE A 84 0.13 6.32 -16.01
C ILE A 84 0.02 7.81 -15.65
N LEU A 85 -1.19 8.33 -15.50
CA LEU A 85 -1.41 9.75 -15.18
C LEU A 85 -0.75 10.15 -13.86
N GLY A 86 -0.90 9.34 -12.81
CA GLY A 86 -0.25 9.64 -11.53
C GLY A 86 1.27 9.52 -11.58
N ALA A 87 1.82 8.56 -12.32
CA ALA A 87 3.26 8.50 -12.56
C ALA A 87 3.79 9.76 -13.26
N GLN A 88 3.10 10.23 -14.31
CA GLN A 88 3.45 11.47 -15.00
C GLN A 88 3.29 12.71 -14.11
N ALA A 89 2.35 12.70 -13.18
CA ALA A 89 2.18 13.75 -12.17
C ALA A 89 3.22 13.66 -11.02
N GLY A 90 4.07 12.64 -10.98
CA GLY A 90 5.14 12.51 -9.98
C GLY A 90 4.78 11.69 -8.74
N SER A 91 3.80 10.79 -8.82
CA SER A 91 3.50 9.83 -7.75
C SER A 91 4.74 9.02 -7.34
N THR A 92 4.99 8.90 -6.04
CA THR A 92 6.04 8.00 -5.51
C THR A 92 5.58 6.54 -5.57
N VAL A 93 4.33 6.30 -5.17
CA VAL A 93 3.63 5.02 -5.37
C VAL A 93 2.25 5.23 -5.95
N VAL A 94 1.81 4.25 -6.72
CA VAL A 94 0.40 4.06 -7.09
C VAL A 94 -0.17 2.89 -6.29
N SER A 95 -1.38 3.04 -5.77
CA SER A 95 -2.10 2.01 -5.01
C SER A 95 -3.34 1.50 -5.77
N PRO A 96 -3.21 0.45 -6.61
CA PRO A 96 -4.36 -0.22 -7.22
C PRO A 96 -5.15 -1.05 -6.19
N PHE A 97 -6.49 -0.96 -6.22
CA PHE A 97 -7.35 -1.60 -5.23
C PHE A 97 -7.92 -2.93 -5.75
N ILE A 98 -7.08 -3.97 -5.71
CA ILE A 98 -7.39 -5.26 -6.35
C ILE A 98 -8.61 -5.95 -5.76
N GLY A 99 -8.77 -5.98 -4.43
CA GLY A 99 -9.90 -6.65 -3.80
C GLY A 99 -11.25 -6.02 -4.14
N ARG A 100 -11.29 -4.71 -4.42
CA ARG A 100 -12.54 -4.05 -4.85
C ARG A 100 -12.88 -4.37 -6.30
N LEU A 101 -11.90 -4.72 -7.13
CA LEU A 101 -12.14 -5.24 -8.48
C LEU A 101 -12.70 -6.66 -8.40
N ASP A 102 -12.17 -7.48 -7.50
CA ASP A 102 -12.70 -8.83 -7.26
C ASP A 102 -14.15 -8.79 -6.76
N ASP A 103 -14.49 -7.82 -5.89
CA ASP A 103 -15.84 -7.61 -5.37
C ASP A 103 -16.88 -7.36 -6.51
N ILE A 104 -16.45 -6.91 -7.69
CA ILE A 104 -17.30 -6.65 -8.86
C ILE A 104 -17.10 -7.66 -10.00
N GLY A 105 -16.43 -8.79 -9.72
CA GLY A 105 -16.28 -9.92 -10.65
C GLY A 105 -15.14 -9.80 -11.65
N LEU A 106 -14.20 -8.86 -11.44
CA LEU A 106 -12.97 -8.76 -12.21
C LEU A 106 -11.82 -9.50 -11.51
N GLN A 107 -10.76 -9.84 -12.23
CA GLN A 107 -9.53 -10.34 -11.61
C GLN A 107 -8.63 -9.15 -11.28
N GLY A 108 -8.68 -8.66 -10.04
CA GLY A 108 -7.95 -7.47 -9.63
C GLY A 108 -6.44 -7.58 -9.81
N ILE A 109 -5.89 -8.79 -9.79
CA ILE A 109 -4.47 -9.02 -10.01
C ILE A 109 -4.01 -8.65 -11.42
N ASP A 110 -4.86 -8.77 -12.43
CA ASP A 110 -4.47 -8.48 -13.80
C ASP A 110 -4.11 -7.00 -13.96
N LEU A 111 -4.78 -6.12 -13.22
CA LEU A 111 -4.43 -4.70 -13.16
C LEU A 111 -2.99 -4.48 -12.63
N ILE A 112 -2.54 -5.27 -11.65
CA ILE A 112 -1.16 -5.16 -11.14
C ILE A 112 -0.17 -5.55 -12.24
N LYS A 113 -0.40 -6.68 -12.91
CA LYS A 113 0.47 -7.15 -14.00
C LYS A 113 0.56 -6.12 -15.12
N ASP A 114 -0.57 -5.55 -15.52
CA ASP A 114 -0.63 -4.57 -16.60
C ASP A 114 0.12 -3.28 -16.23
N ILE A 115 -0.07 -2.77 -15.00
CA ILE A 115 0.64 -1.56 -14.54
C ILE A 115 2.15 -1.82 -14.47
N VAL A 116 2.57 -2.95 -13.87
CA VAL A 116 4.00 -3.30 -13.76
C VAL A 116 4.64 -3.41 -15.15
N SER A 117 3.99 -4.13 -16.08
CA SER A 117 4.46 -4.29 -17.46
C SER A 117 4.65 -2.93 -18.16
N VAL A 118 3.67 -2.03 -18.05
CA VAL A 118 3.77 -0.67 -18.62
C VAL A 118 4.89 0.12 -17.96
N TYR A 119 5.02 0.06 -16.63
CA TYR A 119 6.04 0.79 -15.92
C TYR A 119 7.45 0.31 -16.28
N GLU A 120 7.66 -1.00 -16.37
CA GLU A 120 8.93 -1.58 -16.82
C GLU A 120 9.26 -1.19 -18.25
N GLN A 121 8.30 -1.32 -19.18
CA GLN A 121 8.49 -0.98 -20.59
C GLN A 121 8.88 0.49 -20.79
N HIS A 122 8.34 1.39 -19.98
CA HIS A 122 8.57 2.82 -20.09
C HIS A 122 9.60 3.38 -19.09
N ASN A 123 10.27 2.51 -18.32
CA ASN A 123 11.20 2.89 -17.24
C ASN A 123 10.60 3.92 -16.26
N ILE A 124 9.33 3.71 -15.89
CA ILE A 124 8.64 4.55 -14.91
C ILE A 124 9.11 4.17 -13.50
N GLU A 125 9.60 5.15 -12.75
CA GLU A 125 10.15 4.94 -11.40
C GLU A 125 9.08 4.83 -10.29
N THR A 126 7.85 5.28 -10.56
CA THR A 126 6.73 5.14 -9.62
C THR A 126 6.55 3.68 -9.24
N LYS A 127 6.48 3.41 -7.93
CA LYS A 127 6.36 2.03 -7.43
C LYS A 127 4.90 1.58 -7.39
N VAL A 128 4.66 0.32 -7.74
CA VAL A 128 3.33 -0.30 -7.65
C VAL A 128 3.12 -0.88 -6.25
N LEU A 129 2.13 -0.35 -5.53
CA LEU A 129 1.72 -0.77 -4.19
C LEU A 129 0.38 -1.53 -4.28
N ALA A 130 0.42 -2.86 -4.21
CA ALA A 130 -0.79 -3.66 -4.21
C ALA A 130 -1.63 -3.38 -2.95
N ALA A 131 -2.81 -2.77 -3.12
CA ALA A 131 -3.70 -2.36 -2.05
C ALA A 131 -5.05 -3.09 -2.12
N SER A 132 -5.84 -2.95 -1.07
CA SER A 132 -7.11 -3.69 -0.92
C SER A 132 -6.93 -5.22 -0.96
N ILE A 133 -5.84 -5.73 -0.36
CA ILE A 133 -5.59 -7.17 -0.19
C ILE A 133 -6.65 -7.79 0.73
N ARG A 134 -7.25 -8.90 0.30
CA ARG A 134 -8.36 -9.59 1.00
C ARG A 134 -7.99 -10.95 1.58
N HIS A 135 -6.99 -11.62 1.00
CA HIS A 135 -6.56 -12.96 1.39
C HIS A 135 -5.09 -13.20 1.01
N THR A 136 -4.48 -14.23 1.58
CA THR A 136 -3.05 -14.56 1.40
C THR A 136 -2.68 -14.81 -0.06
N LEU A 137 -3.59 -15.35 -0.88
CA LEU A 137 -3.34 -15.54 -2.31
C LEU A 137 -3.10 -14.21 -3.06
N HIS A 138 -3.70 -13.08 -2.64
CA HIS A 138 -3.37 -11.78 -3.24
C HIS A 138 -1.91 -11.39 -2.99
N CYS A 139 -1.37 -11.70 -1.81
CA CYS A 139 0.03 -11.42 -1.50
C CYS A 139 0.96 -12.19 -2.44
N THR A 140 0.71 -13.49 -2.61
CA THR A 140 1.49 -14.34 -3.53
C THR A 140 1.40 -13.84 -4.96
N LEU A 141 0.18 -13.61 -5.45
CA LEU A 141 -0.05 -13.21 -6.83
C LEU A 141 0.51 -11.80 -7.11
N ALA A 142 0.38 -10.85 -6.16
CA ALA A 142 0.94 -9.51 -6.30
C ALA A 142 2.47 -9.54 -6.39
N ALA A 143 3.13 -10.36 -5.56
CA ALA A 143 4.57 -10.55 -5.65
C ALA A 143 4.99 -11.18 -6.98
N GLN A 144 4.26 -12.20 -7.46
CA GLN A 144 4.50 -12.82 -8.77
C GLN A 144 4.26 -11.87 -9.94
N ALA A 145 3.33 -10.94 -9.81
CA ALA A 145 3.03 -9.90 -10.79
C ALA A 145 4.04 -8.74 -10.78
N GLY A 146 5.03 -8.74 -9.89
CA GLY A 146 6.05 -7.70 -9.80
C GLY A 146 5.63 -6.45 -9.02
N ALA A 147 4.60 -6.53 -8.17
CA ALA A 147 4.30 -5.43 -7.26
C ALA A 147 5.49 -5.14 -6.34
N HIS A 148 5.82 -3.86 -6.19
CA HIS A 148 6.97 -3.41 -5.39
C HIS A 148 6.67 -3.43 -3.90
N ILE A 149 5.42 -3.16 -3.53
CA ILE A 149 4.95 -3.05 -2.15
C ILE A 149 3.58 -3.71 -2.06
N ALA A 150 3.24 -4.27 -0.91
CA ALA A 150 1.90 -4.74 -0.59
C ALA A 150 1.45 -4.12 0.74
N THR A 151 0.25 -3.54 0.77
CA THR A 151 -0.40 -3.13 2.04
C THR A 151 -1.55 -4.08 2.35
N LEU A 152 -1.56 -4.64 3.54
CA LEU A 152 -2.46 -5.70 3.94
C LEU A 152 -2.94 -5.53 5.39
N PRO A 153 -4.15 -6.00 5.73
CA PRO A 153 -4.62 -6.04 7.11
C PRO A 153 -3.76 -6.99 7.97
N TYR A 154 -3.63 -6.68 9.28
CA TYR A 154 -2.88 -7.50 10.24
C TYR A 154 -3.28 -8.98 10.22
N LYS A 155 -4.58 -9.26 10.11
CA LYS A 155 -5.09 -10.64 10.01
C LYS A 155 -4.49 -11.41 8.83
N ILE A 156 -4.34 -10.78 7.67
CA ILE A 156 -3.78 -11.44 6.49
C ILE A 156 -2.28 -11.68 6.71
N LEU A 157 -1.58 -10.71 7.29
CA LEU A 157 -0.17 -10.86 7.64
C LEU A 157 0.07 -12.07 8.55
N THR A 158 -0.73 -12.23 9.60
CA THR A 158 -0.61 -13.39 10.50
C THR A 158 -1.00 -14.70 9.83
N GLN A 159 -1.93 -14.69 8.87
CA GLN A 159 -2.29 -15.90 8.12
C GLN A 159 -1.19 -16.36 7.16
N MET A 160 -0.30 -15.46 6.70
CA MET A 160 0.78 -15.80 5.76
C MET A 160 1.83 -16.76 6.37
N ILE A 161 1.97 -16.80 7.69
CA ILE A 161 2.92 -17.71 8.37
C ILE A 161 2.32 -19.09 8.68
N GLU A 162 1.01 -19.26 8.52
CA GLU A 162 0.30 -20.49 8.88
C GLU A 162 0.39 -21.52 7.75
N HIS A 163 0.83 -22.74 8.07
CA HIS A 163 0.77 -23.88 7.15
C HIS A 163 0.60 -25.20 7.91
N PRO A 164 -0.37 -26.07 7.54
CA PRO A 164 -0.69 -27.28 8.32
C PRO A 164 0.47 -28.28 8.38
N LEU A 165 1.28 -28.38 7.32
CA LEU A 165 2.46 -29.24 7.32
C LEU A 165 3.58 -28.69 8.21
N THR A 166 3.69 -27.36 8.35
CA THR A 166 4.66 -26.75 9.27
C THR A 166 4.27 -27.08 10.71
N ALA A 167 3.01 -26.87 11.08
CA ALA A 167 2.49 -27.22 12.41
C ALA A 167 2.70 -28.71 12.73
N THR A 168 2.35 -29.59 11.79
CA THR A 168 2.54 -31.05 11.92
C THR A 168 4.01 -31.42 12.07
N GLY A 169 4.90 -30.80 11.27
CA GLY A 169 6.34 -31.04 11.33
C GLY A 169 6.95 -30.63 12.66
N VAL A 170 6.63 -29.43 13.16
CA VAL A 170 7.12 -28.93 14.46
C VAL A 170 6.67 -29.83 15.61
N ALA A 171 5.41 -30.26 15.62
CA ALA A 171 4.90 -31.18 16.64
C ALA A 171 5.64 -32.52 16.61
N ARG A 172 5.94 -33.05 15.42
CA ARG A 172 6.71 -34.28 15.25
C ARG A 172 8.14 -34.15 15.76
N PHE A 173 8.84 -33.05 15.42
CA PHE A 173 10.19 -32.80 15.90
C PHE A 173 10.26 -32.76 17.42
N LYS A 174 9.29 -32.10 18.07
CA LYS A 174 9.20 -32.09 19.53
C LYS A 174 8.98 -33.50 20.10
N ALA A 175 8.04 -34.26 19.53
CA ALA A 175 7.75 -35.61 20.01
C ALA A 175 8.95 -36.55 19.86
N ASP A 176 9.75 -36.42 18.80
CA ASP A 176 10.95 -37.23 18.61
C ASP A 176 12.08 -36.81 19.56
N TRP A 177 12.23 -35.51 19.86
CA TRP A 177 13.16 -35.02 20.88
C TRP A 177 12.83 -35.54 22.28
N ASP A 178 11.55 -35.47 22.67
CA ASP A 178 11.08 -35.91 23.99
C ASP A 178 11.31 -37.42 24.20
N LYS A 179 11.38 -38.24 23.14
CA LYS A 179 11.74 -39.66 23.25
C LYS A 179 13.21 -39.88 23.60
N ILE A 180 14.10 -39.03 23.09
CA ILE A 180 15.55 -39.14 23.34
C ILE A 180 15.89 -38.56 24.72
N ALA A 181 15.27 -37.45 25.12
CA ALA A 181 15.55 -36.80 26.41
C ALA A 181 15.06 -37.59 27.64
N ASN A 182 14.22 -38.60 27.45
CA ASN A 182 13.71 -39.50 28.49
C ASN A 182 14.46 -40.85 28.57
N LEU A 183 15.57 -40.98 27.83
CA LEU A 183 16.56 -42.07 27.94
C LEU A 183 17.77 -41.60 28.74
#